data_AF-A0A932TMZ4-F1
#
_entry.id   AF-A0A932TMZ4-F1
#
_cell.length_a   1.000
_cell.length_b   1.000
_cell.length_c   1.000
_cell.angle_alpha   90.00
_cell.angle_beta   90.00
_cell.angle_gamma   90.00
#
_symmetry.space_group_name_H-M   'P 1'
#
loop_
_entity.id
_entity.type
_entity.pdbx_description
1 polymer ?
#
loop_
_entity_poly.entity_id
_entity_poly.type
_entity_poly.pdbx_seq_one_letter_code
_entity_poly.pdbx_strand_id
1 'polypeptide(L)'
;MLGGFMHLLVMGALVVMMIMVAMLVLKVLVGAAIAILFALAPFVLAYWLLTRFVPALRQPSGWGAPSRAGRFSWPFSRPAGEPENAGAWVREAREAAADIRRLVRRGDRAGRAALAGVPASAARLADRVRELAHLYRSLGENLRDADPAELSRRAAAMKVRAESAADPIIRDQYRAAAQSFSEQVGMALELRATRDRLHAEISRILAALTNMRSRIIAARSGAAAPGISDIDHAAEELAGLQTQVDTFQESVRQVLRSSHLAR
;
A
#
# COMPACT_ATOMS: atom_id res chain seq x y z
N MET A 1 65.45 44.31 13.31
CA MET A 1 64.43 44.71 12.31
C MET A 1 63.93 43.54 11.45
N LEU A 2 64.75 42.54 11.10
CA LEU A 2 64.33 41.42 10.24
C LEU A 2 63.17 40.56 10.80
N GLY A 3 63.11 40.33 12.13
CA GLY A 3 62.10 39.46 12.75
C GLY A 3 60.66 40.00 12.69
N GLY A 4 60.48 41.33 12.76
CA GLY A 4 59.16 41.94 12.66
C GLY A 4 58.55 41.82 11.26
N PHE A 5 59.39 41.90 10.23
CA PHE A 5 58.96 41.74 8.84
C PHE A 5 58.51 40.30 8.53
N MET A 6 59.22 39.29 9.05
CA MET A 6 58.83 37.88 8.93
C MET A 6 57.48 37.60 9.61
N HIS A 7 57.21 38.17 10.78
CA HIS A 7 55.91 38.00 11.45
C HIS A 7 54.75 38.63 10.66
N LEU A 8 54.96 39.81 10.05
CA LEU A 8 53.94 40.44 9.21
C LEU A 8 53.64 39.62 7.96
N LEU A 9 54.67 39.04 7.32
CA LEU A 9 54.49 38.14 6.17
C LEU A 9 53.72 36.87 6.54
N VAL A 10 54.04 36.24 7.67
CA VAL A 10 53.34 35.03 8.13
C VAL A 10 51.88 35.34 8.48
N MET A 11 51.61 36.45 9.18
CA MET A 11 50.25 36.91 9.46
C MET A 11 49.46 37.19 8.17
N GLY A 12 50.08 37.87 7.20
CA GLY A 12 49.47 38.11 5.89
C GLY A 12 49.12 36.83 5.15
N ALA A 13 50.03 35.86 5.11
CA ALA A 13 49.81 34.57 4.47
C ALA A 13 48.67 33.77 5.15
N LEU A 14 48.59 33.79 6.48
CA LEU A 14 47.52 33.13 7.22
C LEU A 14 46.14 33.75 6.93
N VAL A 15 46.06 35.08 6.87
CA VAL A 15 44.81 35.78 6.53
C VAL A 15 44.35 35.43 5.11
N VAL A 16 45.27 35.42 4.13
CA VAL A 16 44.95 35.04 2.75
C VAL A 16 44.48 33.58 2.66
N MET A 17 45.15 32.66 3.38
CA MET A 17 44.76 31.27 3.44
C MET A 17 43.36 31.09 4.04
N MET A 18 43.05 31.80 5.12
CA MET A 18 41.72 31.79 5.74
C MET A 18 40.63 32.27 4.80
N ILE A 19 40.88 33.35 4.04
CA ILE A 19 39.93 33.86 3.04
C ILE A 19 39.70 32.83 1.94
N MET A 20 40.74 32.16 1.45
CA MET A 20 40.61 31.11 0.43
C MET A 20 39.79 29.92 0.95
N VAL A 21 40.02 29.47 2.18
CA VAL A 21 39.24 28.39 2.81
C VAL A 21 37.77 28.80 2.96
N ALA A 22 37.51 30.03 3.44
CA ALA A 22 36.15 30.55 3.57
C ALA A 22 35.41 30.60 2.22
N MET A 23 36.09 31.06 1.15
CA MET A 23 35.51 31.05 -0.20
C MET A 23 35.25 29.63 -0.72
N LEU A 24 36.11 28.65 -0.41
CA LEU A 24 35.91 27.26 -0.81
C LEU A 24 34.66 26.68 -0.12
N VAL A 25 34.52 26.86 1.19
CA VAL A 25 33.36 26.41 1.96
C VAL A 25 32.07 27.04 1.43
N LEU A 26 32.09 28.34 1.12
CA LEU A 26 30.94 29.04 0.55
C LEU A 26 30.52 28.43 -0.81
N LYS A 27 31.48 28.13 -1.70
CA LYS A 27 31.19 27.49 -2.99
C LYS A 27 30.55 26.11 -2.83
N VAL A 28 31.03 25.30 -1.87
CA VAL A 28 30.47 23.98 -1.58
C VAL A 28 29.04 24.09 -1.06
N LEU A 29 28.78 25.01 -0.14
CA LEU A 29 27.43 25.25 0.40
C LEU A 29 26.44 25.70 -0.69
N VAL A 30 26.85 26.62 -1.56
CA VAL A 30 26.03 27.07 -2.69
C VAL A 30 25.76 25.93 -3.66
N GLY A 31 26.76 25.11 -3.99
CA GLY A 31 26.59 23.94 -4.85
C GLY A 31 25.62 22.91 -4.27
N ALA A 32 25.72 22.62 -2.97
CA ALA A 32 24.81 21.71 -2.28
C ALA A 32 23.37 22.22 -2.26
N ALA A 33 23.17 23.53 -2.01
CA ALA A 33 21.84 24.14 -2.03
C ALA A 33 21.18 24.04 -3.42
N ILE A 34 21.93 24.30 -4.49
CA ILE A 34 21.44 24.17 -5.87
C ILE A 34 21.07 22.71 -6.18
N ALA A 35 21.91 21.75 -5.78
CA ALA A 35 21.63 20.33 -6.01
C ALA A 35 20.34 19.86 -5.30
N ILE A 36 20.11 20.30 -4.05
CA ILE A 36 18.88 20.02 -3.30
C ILE A 36 17.66 20.63 -4.00
N LEU A 37 17.78 21.87 -4.48
CA LEU A 37 16.69 22.54 -5.18
C LEU A 37 16.30 21.79 -6.47
N PHE A 38 17.28 21.34 -7.26
CA PHE A 38 17.05 20.53 -8.46
C PHE A 38 16.47 19.16 -8.14
N ALA A 39 16.90 18.52 -7.05
CA ALA A 39 16.36 17.23 -6.63
C ALA A 39 14.89 17.34 -6.18
N LEU A 40 14.49 18.46 -5.57
CA LEU A 40 13.12 18.71 -5.10
C LEU A 40 12.17 19.21 -6.20
N ALA A 41 12.69 19.87 -7.24
CA ALA A 41 11.90 20.39 -8.35
C ALA A 41 10.90 19.40 -8.97
N PRO A 42 11.25 18.13 -9.30
CA PRO A 42 10.28 17.18 -9.86
C PRO A 42 9.19 16.79 -8.87
N PHE A 43 9.47 16.74 -7.57
CA PHE A 43 8.46 16.44 -6.54
C PHE A 43 7.47 17.58 -6.36
N VAL A 44 7.95 18.82 -6.35
CA VAL A 44 7.09 20.02 -6.30
C VAL A 44 6.22 20.08 -7.56
N LEU A 45 6.80 19.80 -8.74
CA LEU A 45 6.04 19.75 -9.99
C LEU A 45 4.99 18.64 -9.98
N ALA A 46 5.32 17.43 -9.52
CA ALA A 46 4.37 16.33 -9.41
C ALA A 46 3.24 16.63 -8.43
N TYR A 47 3.55 17.22 -7.27
CA TYR A 47 2.57 17.67 -6.29
C TYR A 47 1.65 18.77 -6.84
N TRP A 48 2.22 19.74 -7.56
CA TRP A 48 1.46 20.79 -8.23
C TRP A 48 0.54 20.24 -9.33
N LEU A 49 1.02 19.30 -10.15
CA LEU A 49 0.21 18.62 -11.17
C LEU A 49 -0.93 17.81 -10.54
N LEU A 50 -0.66 17.04 -9.50
CA LEU A 50 -1.69 16.27 -8.78
C LEU A 50 -2.77 17.20 -8.22
N THR A 51 -2.39 18.25 -7.51
CA THR A 51 -3.39 19.18 -6.93
C THR A 51 -4.19 19.95 -7.99
N ARG A 52 -3.60 20.24 -9.15
CA ARG A 52 -4.30 20.99 -10.22
C ARG A 52 -5.19 20.13 -11.11
N PHE A 53 -4.80 18.89 -11.41
CA PHE A 53 -5.51 18.03 -12.36
C PHE A 53 -6.46 17.01 -11.70
N VAL A 54 -6.24 16.65 -10.43
CA VAL A 54 -7.17 15.76 -9.71
C VAL A 54 -8.59 16.34 -9.56
N PRO A 55 -8.82 17.67 -9.39
CA PRO A 55 -10.16 18.24 -9.41
C PRO A 55 -10.84 18.13 -10.77
N ALA A 56 -10.10 18.28 -11.87
CA ALA A 56 -10.63 18.18 -13.23
C ALA A 56 -11.03 16.74 -13.59
N LEU A 57 -10.40 15.74 -12.97
CA LEU A 57 -10.77 14.33 -13.11
C LEU A 57 -11.93 13.91 -12.19
N ARG A 58 -12.34 14.75 -11.24
CA ARG A 58 -13.38 14.39 -10.26
C ARG A 58 -14.81 14.68 -10.71
N GLN A 59 -15.07 15.38 -11.83
CA GLN A 59 -16.42 15.56 -12.34
C GLN A 59 -16.47 15.84 -13.86
N PRO A 60 -16.99 14.92 -14.70
CA PRO A 60 -17.75 15.31 -15.87
C PRO A 60 -19.23 15.44 -15.46
N SER A 61 -19.58 16.55 -14.81
CA SER A 61 -20.97 16.97 -14.66
C SER A 61 -21.45 17.49 -16.03
N GLY A 62 -21.97 16.63 -16.90
CA GLY A 62 -22.53 17.14 -18.16
C GLY A 62 -22.89 16.14 -19.25
N TRP A 63 -22.54 14.85 -19.15
CA TRP A 63 -23.09 13.87 -20.09
C TRP A 63 -24.45 13.40 -19.59
N GLY A 64 -25.50 14.04 -20.10
CA GLY A 64 -26.88 13.61 -19.94
C GLY A 64 -27.03 12.16 -20.41
N ALA A 65 -27.16 11.24 -19.47
CA ALA A 65 -27.52 9.87 -19.76
C ALA A 65 -29.00 9.82 -20.16
N PRO A 66 -29.35 9.26 -21.33
CA PRO A 66 -30.73 8.99 -21.68
C PRO A 66 -31.35 8.05 -20.64
N SER A 67 -32.45 8.49 -20.06
CA SER A 67 -33.28 7.71 -19.16
C SER A 67 -33.90 6.53 -19.91
N ARG A 68 -33.88 5.35 -19.28
CA ARG A 68 -34.45 4.06 -19.73
C ARG A 68 -33.70 3.30 -20.83
N ALA A 69 -32.63 2.61 -20.46
CA ALA A 69 -32.37 1.24 -20.91
C ALA A 69 -31.25 0.63 -20.05
N GLY A 70 -31.47 -0.59 -19.53
CA GLY A 70 -30.42 -1.51 -19.07
C GLY A 70 -29.44 -0.97 -18.02
N ARG A 71 -29.66 -1.35 -16.77
CA ARG A 71 -28.76 -1.13 -15.63
C ARG A 71 -27.36 -1.76 -15.87
N PHE A 72 -26.51 -1.09 -16.63
CA PHE A 72 -25.09 -1.41 -16.75
C PHE A 72 -24.33 -0.64 -15.67
N SER A 73 -24.33 -1.18 -14.45
CA SER A 73 -23.46 -0.69 -13.38
C SER A 73 -22.04 -1.17 -13.67
N TRP A 74 -21.12 -0.24 -13.95
CA TRP A 74 -19.69 -0.55 -13.96
C TRP A 74 -19.29 -1.19 -12.61
N PRO A 75 -18.65 -2.38 -12.60
CA PRO A 75 -18.44 -3.15 -11.36
C PRO A 75 -17.44 -2.53 -10.36
N PHE A 76 -16.82 -1.39 -10.68
CA PHE A 76 -15.71 -0.82 -9.89
C PHE A 76 -16.05 0.46 -9.13
N SER A 77 -17.27 0.99 -9.25
CA SER A 77 -17.67 2.24 -8.59
C SER A 77 -18.54 1.97 -7.37
N ARG A 78 -18.06 1.15 -6.41
CA ARG A 78 -18.67 1.17 -5.08
C ARG A 78 -18.26 2.49 -4.40
N PRO A 79 -19.22 3.29 -3.90
CA PRO A 79 -18.90 4.50 -3.16
C PRO A 79 -18.08 4.14 -1.92
N ALA A 80 -17.08 4.96 -1.61
CA ALA A 80 -16.04 4.73 -0.59
C ALA A 80 -16.54 4.79 0.88
N GLY A 81 -17.77 4.33 1.15
CA GLY A 81 -18.38 4.38 2.49
C GLY A 81 -19.37 3.26 2.79
N GLU A 82 -19.63 2.32 1.87
CA GLU A 82 -20.38 1.11 2.25
C GLU A 82 -19.49 0.19 3.09
N PRO A 83 -20.00 -0.36 4.21
CA PRO A 83 -19.24 -1.31 5.02
C PRO A 83 -18.84 -2.49 4.12
N GLU A 84 -17.54 -2.57 3.84
CA GLU A 84 -16.94 -3.59 2.99
C GLU A 84 -17.36 -4.98 3.46
N ASN A 85 -18.26 -5.59 2.71
CA ASN A 85 -18.82 -6.88 3.05
C ASN A 85 -17.84 -7.95 2.58
N ALA A 86 -17.00 -8.43 3.50
CA ALA A 86 -16.09 -9.56 3.25
C ALA A 86 -16.80 -10.77 2.60
N GLY A 87 -18.10 -10.97 2.87
CA GLY A 87 -18.90 -12.01 2.22
C GLY A 87 -19.16 -11.75 0.73
N ALA A 88 -19.21 -10.49 0.29
CA ALA A 88 -19.34 -10.14 -1.12
C ALA A 88 -18.10 -10.54 -1.92
N TRP A 89 -16.89 -10.27 -1.42
CA TRP A 89 -15.64 -10.69 -2.08
C TRP A 89 -15.56 -12.21 -2.29
N VAL A 90 -15.96 -12.98 -1.28
CA VAL A 90 -15.97 -14.45 -1.36
C VAL A 90 -16.97 -14.96 -2.39
N ARG A 91 -18.17 -14.37 -2.45
CA ARG A 91 -19.17 -14.71 -3.47
C ARG A 91 -18.65 -14.38 -4.87
N GLU A 92 -18.12 -13.17 -5.04
CA GLU A 92 -17.60 -12.68 -6.32
C GLU A 92 -16.45 -13.55 -6.85
N ALA A 93 -15.47 -13.89 -6.01
CA ALA A 93 -14.37 -14.77 -6.39
C ALA A 93 -14.85 -16.17 -6.79
N ARG A 94 -15.82 -16.74 -6.06
CA ARG A 94 -16.40 -18.06 -6.35
C ARG A 94 -17.22 -18.05 -7.64
N GLU A 95 -17.99 -16.99 -7.87
CA GLU A 95 -18.76 -16.81 -9.11
C GLU A 95 -17.81 -16.71 -10.31
N ALA A 96 -16.74 -15.91 -10.21
CA ALA A 96 -15.73 -15.78 -11.25
C ALA A 96 -15.02 -17.11 -11.54
N ALA A 97 -14.62 -17.87 -10.50
CA ALA A 97 -14.02 -19.19 -10.67
C ALA A 97 -14.99 -20.20 -11.31
N ALA A 98 -16.27 -20.17 -10.93
CA ALA A 98 -17.30 -21.01 -11.53
C ALA A 98 -17.54 -20.65 -13.02
N ASP A 99 -17.55 -19.36 -13.36
CA ASP A 99 -17.63 -18.85 -14.73
C ASP A 99 -16.46 -19.34 -15.58
N ILE A 100 -15.23 -19.16 -15.11
CA ILE A 100 -14.01 -19.63 -15.80
C ILE A 100 -14.12 -21.13 -16.09
N ARG A 101 -14.48 -21.94 -15.09
CA ARG A 101 -14.67 -23.38 -15.26
C ARG A 101 -15.74 -23.71 -16.30
N ARG A 102 -16.86 -22.99 -16.32
CA ARG A 102 -17.93 -23.18 -17.31
C ARG A 102 -17.46 -22.81 -18.72
N LEU A 103 -16.74 -21.69 -18.86
CA LEU A 103 -16.21 -21.22 -20.14
C LEU A 103 -15.20 -22.21 -20.73
N VAL A 104 -14.26 -22.70 -19.92
CA VAL A 104 -13.28 -23.71 -20.34
C VAL A 104 -13.99 -24.99 -20.78
N ARG A 105 -14.93 -25.52 -19.99
CA ARG A 105 -15.65 -26.77 -20.33
C ARG A 105 -16.43 -26.69 -21.64
N ARG A 106 -17.00 -25.52 -21.95
CA ARG A 106 -17.75 -25.26 -23.19
C ARG A 106 -16.85 -24.95 -24.40
N GLY A 107 -15.53 -24.86 -24.22
CA GLY A 107 -14.57 -24.71 -25.30
C GLY A 107 -14.46 -25.96 -26.18
N ASP A 108 -13.83 -25.78 -27.34
CA ASP A 108 -13.44 -26.86 -28.24
C ASP A 108 -12.31 -27.72 -27.63
N ARG A 109 -11.93 -28.80 -28.32
CA ARG A 109 -10.93 -29.74 -27.78
C ARG A 109 -9.56 -29.09 -27.58
N ALA A 110 -9.14 -28.25 -28.53
CA ALA A 110 -7.84 -27.56 -28.47
C ALA A 110 -7.82 -26.52 -27.34
N GLY A 111 -8.83 -25.65 -27.25
CA GLY A 111 -8.93 -24.66 -26.17
C GLY A 111 -9.04 -25.30 -24.78
N ARG A 112 -9.75 -26.43 -24.65
CA ARG A 112 -9.77 -27.20 -23.39
C ARG A 112 -8.41 -27.74 -22.97
N ALA A 113 -7.62 -28.22 -23.94
CA ALA A 113 -6.28 -28.73 -23.66
C ALA A 113 -5.34 -27.61 -23.21
N ALA A 114 -5.35 -26.47 -23.89
CA ALA A 114 -4.57 -25.29 -23.52
C ALA A 114 -4.95 -24.76 -22.12
N LEU A 115 -6.24 -24.75 -21.78
CA LEU A 115 -6.77 -24.19 -20.53
C LEU A 115 -6.91 -25.19 -19.38
N ALA A 116 -6.35 -26.40 -19.48
CA ALA A 116 -6.66 -27.49 -18.55
C ALA A 116 -6.38 -27.14 -17.07
N GLY A 117 -5.36 -26.33 -16.77
CA GLY A 117 -4.98 -25.93 -15.42
C GLY A 117 -5.74 -24.72 -14.87
N VAL A 118 -6.31 -23.87 -15.73
CA VAL A 118 -6.87 -22.56 -15.35
C VAL A 118 -8.06 -22.69 -14.38
N PRO A 119 -9.04 -23.59 -14.56
CA PRO A 119 -10.14 -23.75 -13.62
C PRO A 119 -9.69 -24.13 -12.20
N ALA A 120 -8.66 -24.96 -12.08
CA ALA A 120 -8.13 -25.37 -10.78
C ALA A 120 -7.42 -24.20 -10.08
N SER A 121 -6.61 -23.44 -10.82
CA SER A 121 -5.96 -22.22 -10.29
C SER A 121 -6.98 -21.16 -9.87
N ALA A 122 -8.01 -20.93 -10.67
CA ALA A 122 -9.10 -20.00 -10.34
C ALA A 122 -9.84 -20.41 -9.06
N ALA A 123 -10.12 -21.71 -8.88
CA ALA A 123 -10.73 -22.23 -7.66
C ALA A 123 -9.84 -22.01 -6.43
N ARG A 124 -8.53 -22.29 -6.53
CA ARG A 124 -7.57 -22.03 -5.44
C ARG A 124 -7.53 -20.55 -5.06
N LEU A 125 -7.49 -19.65 -6.03
CA LEU A 125 -7.52 -18.20 -5.76
C LEU A 125 -8.83 -17.77 -5.07
N ALA A 126 -9.98 -18.34 -5.44
CA ALA A 126 -11.23 -18.07 -4.75
C ALA A 126 -11.22 -18.57 -3.29
N ASP A 127 -10.60 -19.73 -3.03
CA ASP A 127 -10.39 -20.22 -1.66
C ASP A 127 -9.43 -19.32 -0.87
N ARG A 128 -8.39 -18.78 -1.50
CA ARG A 128 -7.50 -17.79 -0.89
C ARG A 128 -8.22 -16.48 -0.55
N VAL A 129 -9.09 -15.98 -1.42
CA VAL A 129 -9.93 -14.80 -1.10
C VAL A 129 -10.78 -15.06 0.15
N ARG A 130 -11.33 -16.26 0.33
CA ARG A 130 -12.05 -16.64 1.55
C ARG A 130 -11.17 -16.55 2.80
N GLU A 131 -9.96 -17.06 2.74
CA GLU A 131 -9.01 -17.00 3.85
C GLU A 131 -8.60 -15.55 4.16
N LEU A 132 -8.25 -14.76 3.15
CA LEU A 132 -7.90 -13.34 3.30
C LEU A 132 -9.07 -12.52 3.85
N ALA A 133 -10.29 -12.79 3.40
CA ALA A 133 -11.50 -12.14 3.90
C ALA A 133 -11.79 -12.49 5.36
N HIS A 134 -11.45 -13.71 5.80
CA HIS A 134 -11.53 -14.08 7.21
C HIS A 134 -10.49 -13.34 8.06
N LEU A 135 -9.23 -13.28 7.60
CA LEU A 135 -8.17 -12.52 8.26
C LEU A 135 -8.51 -11.02 8.34
N TYR A 136 -9.03 -10.45 7.25
CA TYR A 136 -9.48 -9.06 7.20
C TYR A 136 -10.56 -8.76 8.25
N ARG A 137 -11.52 -9.67 8.43
CA ARG A 137 -12.57 -9.54 9.46
C ARG A 137 -12.00 -9.63 10.86
N SER A 138 -11.14 -10.63 11.12
CA SER A 138 -10.50 -10.83 12.42
C SER A 138 -9.64 -9.61 12.81
N LEU A 139 -8.91 -9.00 11.87
CA LEU A 139 -8.21 -7.73 12.08
C LEU A 139 -9.18 -6.58 12.36
N GLY A 140 -10.30 -6.50 11.62
CA GLY A 140 -11.33 -5.51 11.86
C GLY A 140 -11.94 -5.60 13.26
N GLU A 141 -12.14 -6.82 13.78
CA GLU A 141 -12.59 -7.07 15.15
C GLU A 141 -11.53 -6.64 16.16
N ASN A 142 -10.26 -7.03 15.97
CA ASN A 142 -9.16 -6.63 16.85
C ASN A 142 -8.91 -5.11 16.88
N LEU A 143 -9.17 -4.41 15.77
CA LEU A 143 -9.01 -2.96 15.67
C LEU A 143 -10.19 -2.18 16.29
N ARG A 144 -11.37 -2.79 16.43
CA ARG A 144 -12.54 -2.11 17.05
C ARG A 144 -12.27 -1.73 18.50
N ASP A 145 -11.51 -2.55 19.21
CA ASP A 145 -11.19 -2.33 20.62
C ASP A 145 -9.92 -1.48 20.82
N ALA A 146 -9.21 -1.12 19.75
CA ALA A 146 -7.91 -0.46 19.79
C ALA A 146 -7.91 0.83 18.94
N ASP A 147 -8.61 1.88 19.41
CA ASP A 147 -8.55 3.21 18.79
C ASP A 147 -7.16 3.84 19.01
N PRO A 148 -6.34 4.02 17.94
CA PRO A 148 -5.01 4.61 18.07
C PRO A 148 -5.06 6.04 18.63
N ALA A 149 -6.13 6.80 18.36
CA ALA A 149 -6.26 8.15 18.87
C ALA A 149 -6.50 8.17 20.37
N GLU A 150 -7.34 7.25 20.88
CA GLU A 150 -7.55 7.09 22.31
C GLU A 150 -6.29 6.61 23.03
N LEU A 151 -5.61 5.60 22.51
CA LEU A 151 -4.35 5.10 23.06
C LEU A 151 -3.29 6.20 23.11
N SER A 152 -3.20 7.03 22.07
CA SER A 152 -2.29 8.18 22.02
C SER A 152 -2.62 9.22 23.09
N ARG A 153 -3.92 9.53 23.30
CA ARG A 153 -4.36 10.43 24.38
C ARG A 153 -3.99 9.87 25.75
N ARG A 154 -4.18 8.57 25.97
CA ARG A 154 -3.81 7.89 27.23
C ARG A 154 -2.29 7.92 27.46
N ALA A 155 -1.49 7.66 26.42
CA ALA A 155 -0.03 7.76 26.50
C ALA A 155 0.42 9.18 26.90
N ALA A 156 -0.14 10.21 26.26
CA ALA A 156 0.17 11.61 26.58
C ALA A 156 -0.23 11.98 28.02
N ALA A 157 -1.42 11.54 28.47
CA ALA A 157 -1.86 11.77 29.85
C ALA A 157 -0.93 11.13 30.88
N MET A 158 -0.41 9.92 30.62
CA MET A 158 0.55 9.26 31.52
C MET A 158 1.91 9.98 31.54
N LYS A 159 2.37 10.55 30.41
CA LYS A 159 3.59 11.38 30.39
C LYS A 159 3.45 12.61 31.27
N VAL A 160 2.33 13.33 31.17
CA VAL A 160 2.05 14.51 32.01
C VAL A 160 1.97 14.13 33.51
N ARG A 161 1.39 12.97 33.84
CA ARG A 161 1.38 12.45 35.21
C ARG A 161 2.77 12.08 35.73
N ALA A 162 3.62 11.52 34.87
CA ALA A 162 5.01 11.24 35.25
C ALA A 162 5.78 12.53 35.54
N GLU A 163 5.61 13.58 34.73
CA GLU A 163 6.30 14.87 34.92
C GLU A 163 5.90 15.58 36.22
N SER A 164 4.66 15.38 36.68
CA SER A 164 4.12 15.99 37.90
C SER A 164 4.30 15.12 39.16
N ALA A 165 4.77 13.87 39.04
CA ALA A 165 4.91 12.95 40.17
C ALA A 165 6.18 13.24 41.00
N ALA A 166 5.98 13.62 42.26
CA ALA A 166 7.06 13.86 43.21
C ALA A 166 7.80 12.56 43.59
N ASP A 167 7.06 11.47 43.84
CA ASP A 167 7.61 10.16 44.17
C ASP A 167 8.29 9.52 42.93
N PRO A 168 9.58 9.13 43.02
CA PRO A 168 10.30 8.51 41.90
C PRO A 168 9.71 7.17 41.45
N ILE A 169 9.17 6.35 42.36
CA ILE A 169 8.60 5.04 42.03
C ILE A 169 7.33 5.22 41.20
N ILE A 170 6.43 6.12 41.64
CA ILE A 170 5.19 6.43 40.93
C ILE A 170 5.49 7.05 39.56
N ARG A 171 6.51 7.91 39.48
CA ARG A 171 6.97 8.50 38.23
C ARG A 171 7.42 7.44 37.22
N ASP A 172 8.20 6.46 37.66
CA ASP A 172 8.67 5.38 36.78
C ASP A 172 7.52 4.46 36.34
N GLN A 173 6.54 4.20 37.20
CA GLN A 173 5.31 3.50 36.81
C GLN A 173 4.52 4.24 35.73
N TYR A 174 4.34 5.57 35.86
CA TYR A 174 3.68 6.36 34.82
C TYR A 174 4.47 6.40 33.52
N ARG A 175 5.81 6.45 33.57
CA ARG A 175 6.66 6.35 32.37
C ARG A 175 6.51 5.01 31.68
N ALA A 176 6.53 3.91 32.43
CA ALA A 176 6.33 2.57 31.90
C ALA A 176 4.92 2.42 31.26
N ALA A 177 3.89 2.94 31.92
CA ALA A 177 2.53 2.94 31.38
C ALA A 177 2.42 3.77 30.08
N ALA A 178 3.05 4.96 30.05
CA ALA A 178 3.10 5.79 28.85
C ALA A 178 3.81 5.08 27.67
N GLN A 179 4.92 4.38 27.96
CA GLN A 179 5.63 3.60 26.97
C GLN A 179 4.76 2.45 26.43
N SER A 180 4.12 1.68 27.31
CA SER A 180 3.22 0.59 26.92
C SER A 180 2.08 1.09 26.02
N PHE A 181 1.43 2.21 26.34
CA PHE A 181 0.41 2.78 25.46
C PHE A 181 0.99 3.23 24.11
N SER A 182 2.21 3.78 24.08
CA SER A 182 2.88 4.15 22.82
C SER A 182 3.18 2.94 21.93
N GLU A 183 3.58 1.81 22.53
CA GLU A 183 3.79 0.56 21.82
C GLU A 183 2.46 0.01 21.26
N GLN A 184 1.37 0.08 22.04
CA GLN A 184 0.03 -0.28 21.59
C GLN A 184 -0.46 0.60 20.42
N VAL A 185 -0.14 1.90 20.40
CA VAL A 185 -0.43 2.78 19.25
C VAL A 185 0.30 2.28 18.00
N GLY A 186 1.60 1.98 18.11
CA GLY A 186 2.40 1.45 17.01
C GLY A 186 1.78 0.16 16.44
N MET A 187 1.39 -0.75 17.32
CA MET A 187 0.74 -2.00 16.94
C MET A 187 -0.62 -1.77 16.25
N ALA A 188 -1.45 -0.88 16.78
CA ALA A 188 -2.76 -0.59 16.19
C ALA A 188 -2.62 0.01 14.77
N LEU A 189 -1.62 0.86 14.55
CA LEU A 189 -1.29 1.40 13.22
C LEU A 189 -0.79 0.31 12.27
N GLU A 190 0.05 -0.61 12.74
CA GLU A 190 0.54 -1.74 11.95
C GLU A 190 -0.59 -2.70 11.54
N LEU A 191 -1.51 -3.01 12.46
CA LEU A 191 -2.68 -3.83 12.17
C LEU A 191 -3.60 -3.16 11.14
N ARG A 192 -3.76 -1.83 11.20
CA ARG A 192 -4.52 -1.06 10.20
C ARG A 192 -3.86 -1.12 8.83
N ALA A 193 -2.55 -0.88 8.76
CA ALA A 193 -1.80 -0.99 7.51
C ALA A 193 -1.88 -2.40 6.91
N THR A 194 -1.81 -3.43 7.75
CA THR A 194 -1.97 -4.83 7.34
C THR A 194 -3.36 -5.12 6.79
N ARG A 195 -4.40 -4.57 7.43
CA ARG A 195 -5.78 -4.67 6.95
C ARG A 195 -5.96 -4.00 5.59
N ASP A 196 -5.37 -2.83 5.37
CA ASP A 196 -5.44 -2.13 4.08
C ASP A 196 -4.72 -2.94 2.96
N ARG A 197 -3.57 -3.55 3.28
CA ARG A 197 -2.86 -4.45 2.36
C ARG A 197 -3.70 -5.69 2.01
N LEU A 198 -4.38 -6.30 2.99
CA LEU A 198 -5.29 -7.43 2.73
C LEU A 198 -6.40 -7.06 1.76
N HIS A 199 -6.99 -5.87 1.92
CA HIS A 199 -8.02 -5.39 1.03
C HIS A 199 -7.49 -5.20 -0.40
N ALA A 200 -6.31 -4.57 -0.55
CA ALA A 200 -5.66 -4.41 -1.84
C ALA A 200 -5.39 -5.76 -2.52
N GLU A 201 -4.91 -6.75 -1.77
CA GLU A 201 -4.60 -8.07 -2.31
C GLU A 201 -5.86 -8.84 -2.74
N ILE A 202 -6.94 -8.78 -1.95
CA ILE A 202 -8.25 -9.34 -2.34
C ILE A 202 -8.73 -8.70 -3.65
N SER A 203 -8.66 -7.38 -3.75
CA SER A 203 -9.06 -6.64 -4.94
C SER A 203 -8.23 -7.03 -6.16
N ARG A 204 -6.92 -7.23 -6.00
CA ARG A 204 -6.01 -7.70 -7.05
C ARG A 204 -6.38 -9.10 -7.54
N ILE A 205 -6.71 -10.02 -6.64
CA ILE A 205 -7.16 -11.37 -7.01
C ILE A 205 -8.48 -11.33 -7.78
N LEU A 206 -9.45 -10.53 -7.33
CA LEU A 206 -10.74 -10.38 -8.03
C LEU A 206 -10.55 -9.80 -9.43
N ALA A 207 -9.67 -8.81 -9.60
CA ALA A 207 -9.32 -8.25 -10.90
C ALA A 207 -8.66 -9.29 -11.81
N ALA A 208 -7.72 -10.09 -11.29
CA ALA A 208 -7.06 -11.14 -12.05
C ALA A 208 -8.04 -12.22 -12.53
N LEU A 209 -8.95 -12.68 -11.67
CA LEU A 209 -10.01 -13.62 -12.05
C LEU A 209 -10.94 -13.05 -13.13
N THR A 210 -11.33 -11.77 -12.99
CA THR A 210 -12.18 -11.08 -13.97
C THR A 210 -11.48 -10.93 -15.32
N ASN A 211 -10.21 -10.55 -15.32
CA ASN A 211 -9.40 -10.41 -16.53
C ASN A 211 -9.22 -11.76 -17.23
N MET A 212 -8.93 -12.83 -16.48
CA MET A 212 -8.85 -14.18 -17.04
C MET A 212 -10.18 -14.59 -17.69
N ARG A 213 -11.31 -14.34 -17.03
CA ARG A 213 -12.64 -14.61 -17.60
C ARG A 213 -12.84 -13.86 -18.93
N SER A 214 -12.51 -12.58 -18.98
CA SER A 214 -12.63 -11.76 -20.20
C SER A 214 -11.74 -12.27 -21.34
N ARG A 215 -10.49 -12.65 -21.05
CA ARG A 215 -9.56 -13.22 -22.04
C ARG A 215 -10.08 -14.54 -22.62
N ILE A 216 -10.62 -15.43 -21.78
CA ILE A 216 -11.23 -16.69 -22.25
C ILE A 216 -12.45 -16.40 -23.16
N ILE A 217 -13.27 -15.39 -22.83
CA ILE A 217 -14.41 -15.00 -23.69
C ILE A 217 -13.91 -14.46 -25.03
N ALA A 218 -12.92 -13.58 -25.05
CA ALA A 218 -12.35 -13.00 -26.26
C ALA A 218 -11.73 -14.06 -27.18
N ALA A 219 -10.94 -14.97 -26.61
CA ALA A 219 -10.35 -16.08 -27.37
C ALA A 219 -11.42 -16.97 -28.03
N ARG A 220 -12.60 -17.10 -27.41
CA ARG A 220 -13.71 -17.89 -27.96
C ARG A 220 -14.53 -17.16 -29.02
N SER A 221 -14.61 -15.82 -28.97
CA SER A 221 -15.39 -15.06 -29.95
C SER A 221 -14.64 -14.85 -31.27
N GLY A 222 -13.34 -15.20 -31.33
CA GLY A 222 -12.48 -14.89 -32.48
C GLY A 222 -12.33 -13.39 -32.74
N ALA A 223 -12.79 -12.56 -31.80
CA ALA A 223 -12.75 -11.11 -31.88
C ALA A 223 -11.36 -10.65 -31.40
N ALA A 224 -10.48 -10.39 -32.37
CA ALA A 224 -9.03 -10.42 -32.23
C ALA A 224 -8.55 -11.85 -31.92
N ALA A 225 -7.42 -12.28 -32.51
CA ALA A 225 -6.77 -13.51 -32.11
C ALA A 225 -5.66 -13.14 -31.10
N PRO A 226 -5.97 -12.90 -29.81
CA PRO A 226 -4.96 -13.13 -28.80
C PRO A 226 -4.61 -14.61 -28.93
N GLY A 227 -3.38 -14.89 -29.35
CA GLY A 227 -2.94 -16.25 -29.60
C GLY A 227 -3.08 -17.11 -28.34
N ILE A 228 -2.95 -18.42 -28.50
CA ILE A 228 -2.82 -19.35 -27.36
C ILE A 228 -1.77 -18.84 -26.36
N SER A 229 -0.74 -18.11 -26.84
CA SER A 229 0.26 -17.39 -26.05
C SER A 229 -0.30 -16.44 -24.98
N ASP A 230 -1.37 -15.68 -25.27
CA ASP A 230 -1.91 -14.67 -24.35
C ASP A 230 -2.72 -15.31 -23.22
N ILE A 231 -3.26 -16.49 -23.49
CA ILE A 231 -3.91 -17.34 -22.52
C ILE A 231 -2.88 -18.00 -21.61
N ASP A 232 -1.80 -18.54 -22.19
CA ASP A 232 -0.71 -19.15 -21.43
C ASP A 232 -0.07 -18.12 -20.48
N HIS A 233 0.18 -16.90 -20.97
CA HIS A 233 0.69 -15.82 -20.13
C HIS A 233 -0.27 -15.46 -19.00
N ALA A 234 -1.58 -15.41 -19.26
CA ALA A 234 -2.56 -15.18 -18.20
C ALA A 234 -2.59 -16.34 -17.19
N ALA A 235 -2.38 -17.57 -17.62
CA ALA A 235 -2.32 -18.73 -16.73
C ALA A 235 -1.07 -18.68 -15.84
N GLU A 236 0.07 -18.26 -16.39
CA GLU A 236 1.30 -17.97 -15.65
C GLU A 236 1.12 -16.82 -14.66
N GLU A 237 0.45 -15.73 -15.05
CA GLU A 237 0.10 -14.61 -14.15
C GLU A 237 -0.72 -15.10 -12.94
N LEU A 238 -1.71 -15.99 -13.15
CA LEU A 238 -2.48 -16.57 -12.05
C LEU A 238 -1.62 -17.46 -11.13
N ALA A 239 -0.70 -18.24 -11.70
CA ALA A 239 0.22 -19.07 -10.93
C ALA A 239 1.19 -18.22 -10.09
N GLY A 240 1.75 -17.17 -10.70
CA GLY A 240 2.61 -16.19 -10.00
C GLY A 240 1.86 -15.46 -8.88
N LEU A 241 0.61 -15.06 -9.13
CA LEU A 241 -0.24 -14.46 -8.11
C LEU A 241 -0.50 -15.42 -6.94
N GLN A 242 -0.73 -16.71 -7.22
CA GLN A 242 -0.93 -17.70 -6.17
C GLN A 242 0.27 -17.79 -5.21
N THR A 243 1.50 -17.83 -5.74
CA THR A 243 2.73 -17.85 -4.93
C THR A 243 2.90 -16.57 -4.10
N GLN A 244 2.58 -15.40 -4.67
CA GLN A 244 2.63 -14.12 -3.97
C GLN A 244 1.63 -14.07 -2.81
N VAL A 245 0.40 -14.53 -3.04
CA VAL A 245 -0.65 -14.59 -2.02
C VAL A 245 -0.26 -15.52 -0.86
N ASP A 246 0.34 -16.67 -1.16
CA ASP A 246 0.77 -17.62 -0.13
C ASP A 246 1.85 -17.01 0.79
N THR A 247 2.82 -16.29 0.20
CA THR A 247 3.87 -15.59 0.95
C THR A 247 3.28 -14.47 1.81
N PHE A 248 2.34 -13.70 1.24
CA PHE A 248 1.68 -12.62 1.94
C PHE A 248 0.82 -13.12 3.11
N GLN A 249 0.07 -14.22 2.93
CA GLN A 249 -0.71 -14.83 4.00
C GLN A 249 0.14 -15.21 5.21
N GLU A 250 1.33 -15.77 4.99
CA GLU A 250 2.21 -16.14 6.10
C GLU A 250 2.73 -14.90 6.84
N SER A 251 3.08 -13.85 6.11
CA SER A 251 3.44 -12.55 6.71
C SER A 251 2.32 -11.97 7.57
N VAL A 252 1.07 -12.00 7.10
CA VAL A 252 -0.08 -11.54 7.89
C VAL A 252 -0.30 -12.39 9.14
N ARG A 253 -0.18 -13.71 9.04
CA ARG A 253 -0.28 -14.61 10.21
C ARG A 253 0.82 -14.34 11.23
N GLN A 254 2.02 -13.98 10.79
CA GLN A 254 3.12 -13.62 11.68
C GLN A 254 2.80 -12.32 12.45
N VAL A 255 2.29 -11.29 11.77
CA VAL A 255 1.86 -10.03 12.41
C VAL A 255 0.73 -10.26 13.42
N LEU A 256 -0.23 -11.13 13.09
CA LEU A 256 -1.30 -11.49 14.03
C LEU A 256 -0.75 -12.21 15.27
N ARG A 257 0.17 -13.16 15.10
CA ARG A 257 0.80 -13.87 16.21
C ARG A 257 1.59 -12.95 17.13
N SER A 258 2.37 -12.00 16.59
CA SER A 258 3.09 -11.02 17.41
C SER A 258 2.14 -10.10 18.17
N SER A 259 1.00 -9.73 17.57
CA SER A 259 0.00 -8.88 18.24
C SER A 259 -0.70 -9.56 19.42
N HIS A 260 -0.91 -10.87 19.36
CA HIS A 260 -1.50 -11.62 20.47
C HIS A 260 -0.56 -11.77 21.66
N LEU A 261 0.76 -11.79 21.43
CA LEU A 261 1.76 -11.90 22.50
C LEU A 261 1.99 -10.59 23.26
N ALA A 262 1.53 -9.45 22.72
CA ALA A 262 1.71 -8.14 23.33
C ALA A 262 0.52 -7.69 24.20
N ARG A 263 -0.51 -8.53 24.34
CA ARG A 263 -1.64 -8.33 25.26
C ARG A 263 -1.39 -9.11 26.55
#